data_AF-H2XS29-F1
#
_entry.id   AF-H2XS29-F1
#
_cell.length_a   1.000
_cell.length_b   1.000
_cell.length_c   1.000
_cell.angle_alpha   90.00
_cell.angle_beta   90.00
_cell.angle_gamma   90.00
#
_symmetry.space_group_name_H-M   'P 1'
#
loop_
_entity.id
_entity.type
_entity.pdbx_description
1 polymer ?
#
loop_
_entity_poly.entity_id
_entity_poly.type
_entity_poly.pdbx_seq_one_letter_code
_entity_poly.pdbx_strand_id
1 'polypeptide(L)'
;MFGSSQGRRKDVKAVTVVVTDGKSWDKVEEPALLLRNKSSVIALGIKNAVKAQLVSIASYPPETYAQEVISFAALDKFVSTLFSIICGTDEGPCTKSPCLNGGICNELDGGRYNCTCPDGYSGENCGKSAGNDVCQKTAITDLVFVLDASGSVKRYNFELVKDFVANIVDRFTIG
;
A
#
# COMPACT_ATOMS: atom_id res chain seq x y z
N MET A 1 6.40 16.05 -12.93
CA MET A 1 6.26 14.89 -12.02
C MET A 1 4.78 14.78 -11.66
N PHE A 2 4.13 13.74 -12.20
CA PHE A 2 2.71 13.35 -12.03
C PHE A 2 1.73 14.48 -11.61
N GLY A 3 1.44 15.38 -12.55
CA GLY A 3 0.31 16.31 -12.47
C GLY A 3 -0.88 15.83 -13.31
N SER A 4 -2.01 16.55 -13.23
CA SER A 4 -3.22 16.24 -14.02
C SER A 4 -2.97 16.25 -15.54
N SER A 5 -1.96 16.98 -16.01
CA SER A 5 -1.53 17.03 -17.42
C SER A 5 -0.53 15.93 -17.81
N GLN A 6 -0.16 15.05 -16.88
CA GLN A 6 0.87 14.01 -17.04
C GLN A 6 0.34 12.62 -16.67
N GLY A 7 -0.97 12.39 -16.89
CA GLY A 7 -1.62 11.08 -16.70
C GLY A 7 -2.28 10.86 -15.33
N ARG A 8 -2.22 11.81 -14.39
CA ARG A 8 -2.88 11.66 -13.08
C ARG A 8 -4.38 11.90 -13.17
N ARG A 9 -5.18 10.94 -12.73
CA ARG A 9 -6.64 11.08 -12.59
C ARG A 9 -6.96 11.88 -11.34
N LYS A 10 -7.87 12.87 -11.44
CA LYS A 10 -8.13 13.81 -10.34
C LYS A 10 -8.88 13.17 -9.17
N ASP A 11 -9.69 12.15 -9.44
CA ASP A 11 -10.60 11.52 -8.46
C ASP A 11 -10.14 10.12 -8.02
N VAL A 12 -8.87 9.80 -8.26
CA VAL A 12 -8.29 8.48 -7.97
C VAL A 12 -7.18 8.63 -6.92
N LYS A 13 -7.15 7.72 -5.94
CA LYS A 13 -6.09 7.65 -4.93
C LYS A 13 -4.74 7.48 -5.64
N ALA A 14 -3.77 8.31 -5.29
CA ALA A 14 -2.40 8.18 -5.80
C ALA A 14 -1.48 7.66 -4.69
N VAL A 15 -0.71 6.62 -5.00
CA VAL A 15 0.29 6.04 -4.10
C VAL A 15 1.65 6.10 -4.76
N THR A 16 2.64 6.68 -4.08
CA THR A 16 4.03 6.73 -4.54
C THR A 16 4.88 5.81 -3.68
N VAL A 17 5.56 4.85 -4.29
CA VAL A 17 6.53 3.96 -3.63
C VAL A 17 7.94 4.45 -3.96
N VAL A 18 8.65 4.94 -2.96
CA VAL A 18 10.07 5.35 -3.05
C VAL A 18 10.93 4.19 -2.59
N VAL A 19 11.86 3.72 -3.43
CA VAL A 19 12.79 2.62 -3.12
C VAL A 19 14.21 3.14 -3.14
N THR A 20 14.95 3.02 -2.02
CA THR A 20 16.34 3.48 -1.89
C THR A 20 17.19 2.54 -1.04
N ASP A 21 18.50 2.50 -1.28
CA ASP A 21 19.45 1.60 -0.59
C ASP A 21 20.43 2.30 0.37
N GLY A 22 20.27 3.62 0.54
CA GLY A 22 21.23 4.42 1.30
C GLY A 22 20.70 5.78 1.77
N LYS A 23 21.62 6.57 2.32
CA LYS A 23 21.34 7.93 2.80
C LYS A 23 21.30 8.89 1.60
N SER A 24 20.28 9.75 1.51
CA SER A 24 20.31 10.85 0.53
C SER A 24 21.42 11.83 0.86
N TRP A 25 22.09 12.32 -0.18
CA TRP A 25 23.17 13.31 -0.08
C TRP A 25 22.65 14.73 0.15
N ASP A 26 21.39 14.97 -0.19
CA ASP A 26 20.69 16.24 -0.07
C ASP A 26 19.50 16.17 0.92
N LYS A 27 18.84 17.32 1.11
CA LYS A 27 17.67 17.45 1.98
C LYS A 27 16.45 16.82 1.30
N VAL A 28 15.76 15.94 2.01
CA VAL A 28 14.64 15.16 1.48
C VAL A 28 13.28 15.72 1.87
N GLU A 29 13.23 16.64 2.84
CA GLU A 29 12.02 17.09 3.51
C GLU A 29 11.09 17.88 2.58
N GLU A 30 11.64 18.83 1.82
CA GLU A 30 10.87 19.67 0.89
C GLU A 30 10.37 18.85 -0.32
N PRO A 31 11.21 18.04 -1.02
CA PRO A 31 10.73 17.13 -2.05
C PRO A 31 9.65 16.16 -1.54
N ALA A 32 9.84 15.61 -0.34
CA ALA A 32 8.87 14.70 0.27
C ALA A 32 7.54 15.39 0.61
N LEU A 33 7.56 16.63 1.11
CA LEU A 33 6.34 17.40 1.35
C LEU A 33 5.52 17.59 0.06
N LEU A 34 6.20 17.94 -1.04
CA LEU A 34 5.53 18.10 -2.34
C LEU A 34 4.95 16.79 -2.87
N LEU A 35 5.63 15.66 -2.65
CA LEU A 35 5.13 14.34 -2.99
C LEU A 35 3.92 13.94 -2.13
N ARG A 36 3.99 14.16 -0.81
CA ARG A 36 2.91 13.84 0.14
C ARG A 36 1.64 14.65 -0.11
N ASN A 37 1.77 15.92 -0.52
CA ASN A 37 0.63 16.74 -0.92
C ASN A 37 -0.09 16.24 -2.18
N LYS A 38 0.53 15.30 -2.92
CA LYS A 38 0.02 14.78 -4.19
C LYS A 38 -0.32 13.29 -4.17
N SER A 39 0.17 12.54 -3.18
CA SER A 39 0.03 11.09 -3.08
C SER A 39 0.36 10.60 -1.67
N SER A 40 -0.16 9.43 -1.29
CA SER A 40 0.37 8.70 -0.14
C SER A 40 1.75 8.15 -0.48
N VAL A 41 2.77 8.47 0.32
CA VAL A 41 4.16 8.09 0.04
C VAL A 41 4.58 6.94 0.95
N ILE A 42 4.98 5.83 0.34
CA ILE A 42 5.59 4.69 1.04
C ILE A 42 7.09 4.72 0.73
N ALA A 43 7.93 4.86 1.75
CA ALA A 43 9.38 4.83 1.63
C ALA A 43 9.92 3.46 2.05
N LEU A 44 10.57 2.77 1.11
CA LEU A 44 11.20 1.47 1.29
C LEU A 44 12.73 1.62 1.25
N GLY A 45 13.36 1.43 2.41
CA GLY A 45 14.81 1.41 2.55
C GLY A 45 15.37 0.00 2.49
N ILE A 46 16.47 -0.18 1.77
CA ILE A 46 17.16 -1.47 1.62
C ILE A 46 18.53 -1.41 2.30
N LYS A 47 18.91 -2.45 3.07
CA LYS A 47 20.21 -2.58 3.75
C LYS A 47 20.55 -1.42 4.69
N ASN A 48 21.26 -0.40 4.20
CA ASN A 48 21.88 0.67 4.96
C ASN A 48 21.09 1.98 4.89
N ALA A 49 19.84 1.91 4.45
CA ALA A 49 18.95 3.06 4.46
C ALA A 49 18.80 3.62 5.88
N VAL A 50 18.72 4.94 6.00
CA VAL A 50 18.63 5.61 7.30
C VAL A 50 17.15 5.80 7.64
N LYS A 51 16.66 5.05 8.64
CA LYS A 51 15.24 5.08 9.04
C LYS A 51 14.67 6.48 9.27
N ALA A 52 15.41 7.36 9.95
CA ALA A 52 14.97 8.74 10.17
C ALA A 52 14.71 9.51 8.86
N GLN A 53 15.53 9.25 7.83
CA GLN A 53 15.37 9.86 6.51
C GLN A 53 14.19 9.25 5.74
N LEU A 54 13.96 7.93 5.88
CA LEU A 54 12.75 7.27 5.35
C LEU A 54 11.48 7.84 5.98
N VAL A 55 11.48 8.09 7.29
CA VAL A 55 10.37 8.73 8.01
C VAL A 55 10.12 10.16 7.50
N SER A 56 11.17 10.93 7.23
CA SER A 56 11.04 12.26 6.63
C SER A 56 10.44 12.23 5.22
N ILE A 57 10.56 11.11 4.49
CA ILE A 57 10.00 10.92 3.14
C ILE A 57 8.55 10.39 3.20
N ALA A 58 8.31 9.39 4.04
CA ALA A 58 7.06 8.65 4.11
C ALA A 58 5.86 9.50 4.59
N SER A 59 4.66 9.06 4.22
CA SER A 59 3.41 9.53 4.81
C SER A 59 3.21 9.02 6.25
N TYR A 60 2.20 9.54 6.95
CA TYR A 60 1.80 9.07 8.28
C TYR A 60 0.84 7.87 8.18
N PRO A 61 0.85 6.92 9.13
CA PRO A 61 1.81 6.75 10.22
C PRO A 61 3.15 6.14 9.75
N PRO A 62 4.30 6.66 10.20
CA PRO A 62 5.61 6.25 9.71
C PRO A 62 5.94 4.78 10.01
N GLU A 63 5.34 4.18 11.03
CA GLU A 63 5.47 2.76 11.35
C GLU A 63 4.93 1.86 10.23
N THR A 64 3.98 2.38 9.44
CA THR A 64 3.38 1.71 8.29
C THR A 64 4.03 2.12 6.97
N TYR A 65 4.32 3.41 6.80
CA TYR A 65 4.74 3.95 5.50
C TYR A 65 6.26 4.07 5.31
N ALA A 66 7.08 3.94 6.36
CA ALA A 66 8.54 3.87 6.26
C ALA A 66 9.00 2.45 6.60
N GLN A 67 9.28 1.62 5.61
CA GLN A 67 9.67 0.22 5.80
C GLN A 67 11.14 0.00 5.46
N GLU A 68 11.78 -0.92 6.18
CA GLU A 68 13.15 -1.35 5.92
C GLU A 68 13.17 -2.84 5.58
N VAL A 69 13.92 -3.21 4.56
CA VAL A 69 14.20 -4.59 4.21
C VAL A 69 15.69 -4.87 4.35
N ILE A 70 15.97 -6.05 4.91
CA ILE A 70 17.34 -6.49 5.22
C ILE A 70 18.21 -6.66 3.98
N SER A 71 17.62 -6.88 2.80
CA SER A 71 18.33 -7.03 1.53
C SER A 71 17.38 -6.88 0.33
N PHE A 72 17.95 -6.71 -0.86
CA PHE A 72 17.19 -6.71 -2.13
C PHE A 72 16.44 -8.03 -2.36
N ALA A 73 16.95 -9.16 -1.88
CA ALA A 73 16.27 -10.45 -1.97
C ALA A 73 15.03 -10.56 -1.06
N ALA A 74 14.86 -9.64 -0.09
CA ALA A 74 13.71 -9.62 0.80
C ALA A 74 12.55 -8.74 0.28
N LEU A 75 12.67 -8.18 -0.93
CA LEU A 75 11.65 -7.32 -1.55
C LEU A 75 10.29 -8.03 -1.71
N ASP A 76 10.28 -9.35 -1.92
CA ASP A 76 9.05 -10.15 -2.02
C ASP A 76 8.16 -10.04 -0.78
N LYS A 77 8.75 -9.90 0.42
CA LYS A 77 7.98 -9.76 1.66
C LYS A 77 7.20 -8.44 1.69
N PHE A 78 7.75 -7.40 1.07
CA PHE A 78 7.12 -6.11 0.98
C PHE A 78 5.97 -6.08 -0.04
N VAL A 79 5.98 -6.96 -1.05
CA VAL A 79 4.88 -7.07 -2.03
C VAL A 79 3.55 -7.27 -1.32
N SER A 80 3.47 -8.20 -0.35
CA SER A 80 2.25 -8.44 0.43
C SER A 80 1.84 -7.23 1.27
N THR A 81 2.79 -6.57 1.92
CA THR A 81 2.55 -5.33 2.68
C THR A 81 2.05 -4.21 1.78
N LEU A 82 2.62 -4.05 0.59
CA LEU A 82 2.21 -3.05 -0.37
C LEU A 82 0.77 -3.27 -0.85
N PHE A 83 0.39 -4.52 -1.15
CA PHE A 83 -1.01 -4.84 -1.47
C PHE A 83 -1.94 -4.56 -0.28
N SER A 84 -1.50 -4.84 0.94
CA SER A 84 -2.26 -4.47 2.13
C SER A 84 -2.46 -2.96 2.28
N ILE A 85 -1.50 -2.12 1.85
CA ILE A 85 -1.60 -0.65 1.92
C ILE A 85 -2.39 -0.06 0.75
N ILE A 86 -2.23 -0.62 -0.46
CA ILE A 86 -2.89 -0.13 -1.68
C ILE A 86 -4.33 -0.59 -1.74
N CYS A 87 -4.58 -1.86 -1.44
CA CYS A 87 -5.90 -2.48 -1.50
C CYS A 87 -6.63 -2.44 -0.14
N GLY A 88 -5.92 -2.19 0.96
CA GLY A 88 -6.54 -1.87 2.24
C GLY A 88 -7.13 -0.46 2.19
N THR A 89 -8.43 -0.38 2.44
CA THR A 89 -9.10 0.86 2.82
C THR A 89 -8.61 1.28 4.22
N ASP A 90 -8.95 2.47 4.70
CA ASP A 90 -8.61 2.84 6.09
C ASP A 90 -9.35 1.90 7.06
N GLU A 91 -8.70 0.85 7.59
CA GLU A 91 -9.48 -0.28 8.12
C GLU A 91 -9.76 -0.29 9.62
N GLY A 92 -10.88 0.30 10.01
CA GLY A 92 -11.72 -0.25 11.08
C GLY A 92 -12.25 -1.64 10.67
N PRO A 93 -12.57 -2.54 11.61
CA PRO A 93 -12.95 -3.91 11.28
C PRO A 93 -14.14 -3.99 10.30
N CYS A 94 -15.00 -2.97 10.23
CA CYS A 94 -16.14 -2.92 9.32
C CYS A 94 -15.82 -2.53 7.87
N THR A 95 -14.68 -1.90 7.60
CA THR A 95 -14.30 -1.56 6.21
C THR A 95 -13.87 -2.79 5.41
N LYS A 96 -13.39 -3.82 6.12
CA LYS A 96 -13.14 -5.17 5.58
C LYS A 96 -14.42 -5.84 5.09
N SER A 97 -15.57 -5.20 5.32
CA SER A 97 -16.91 -5.73 5.08
C SER A 97 -17.03 -7.15 5.61
N PRO A 98 -16.70 -7.39 6.91
CA PRO A 98 -16.66 -8.73 7.46
C PRO A 98 -18.05 -9.35 7.59
N CYS A 99 -19.10 -8.51 7.63
CA CYS A 99 -20.49 -8.94 7.61
C CYS A 99 -20.93 -9.25 6.18
N LEU A 100 -21.26 -10.51 5.94
CA LEU A 100 -21.65 -11.04 4.64
C LEU A 100 -23.16 -10.92 4.44
N ASN A 101 -23.61 -11.13 3.20
CA ASN A 101 -25.04 -11.23 2.84
C ASN A 101 -25.91 -10.03 3.23
N GLY A 102 -25.35 -8.82 3.18
CA GLY A 102 -26.07 -7.59 3.53
C GLY A 102 -26.20 -7.35 5.05
N GLY A 103 -25.41 -8.06 5.86
CA GLY A 103 -25.32 -7.79 7.30
C GLY A 103 -24.77 -6.41 7.60
N ILE A 104 -25.36 -5.76 8.60
CA ILE A 104 -24.92 -4.44 9.06
C ILE A 104 -23.74 -4.65 10.02
N CYS A 105 -22.59 -4.05 9.70
CA CYS A 105 -21.41 -4.09 10.56
C CYS A 105 -21.43 -2.93 11.56
N ASN A 106 -21.28 -3.25 12.84
CA ASN A 106 -21.15 -2.25 13.90
C ASN A 106 -19.75 -2.30 14.49
N GLU A 107 -19.07 -1.15 14.50
CA GLU A 107 -17.75 -1.03 15.12
C GLU A 107 -17.84 -1.03 16.65
N LEU A 108 -16.88 -1.70 17.28
CA LEU A 108 -16.74 -1.80 18.73
C LEU A 108 -15.35 -1.34 19.16
N ASP A 109 -15.22 -0.92 20.42
CA ASP A 109 -13.95 -0.49 20.98
C ASP A 109 -12.88 -1.59 20.94
N GLY A 110 -11.63 -1.14 20.70
CA GLY A 110 -10.46 -2.00 20.63
C GLY A 110 -10.31 -2.77 19.32
N GLY A 111 -10.84 -2.25 18.20
CA GLY A 111 -10.69 -2.86 16.87
C GLY A 111 -11.56 -4.10 16.66
N ARG A 112 -12.66 -4.22 17.41
CA ARG A 112 -13.62 -5.33 17.31
C ARG A 112 -14.88 -4.89 16.55
N TYR A 113 -15.68 -5.85 16.11
CA TYR A 113 -16.94 -5.60 15.44
C TYR A 113 -17.97 -6.65 15.81
N ASN A 114 -19.24 -6.37 15.49
CA ASN A 114 -20.26 -7.39 15.38
C ASN A 114 -21.09 -7.20 14.10
N CYS A 115 -21.83 -8.23 13.73
CA CYS A 115 -22.72 -8.20 12.57
C CYS A 115 -24.17 -8.37 13.00
N THR A 116 -25.05 -7.49 12.50
CA THR A 116 -26.50 -7.69 12.54
C THR A 116 -26.93 -8.36 11.23
N CYS A 117 -27.32 -9.64 11.31
CA CYS A 117 -27.64 -10.44 10.12
C CYS A 117 -29.09 -10.22 9.64
N PRO A 118 -29.31 -10.16 8.32
CA PRO A 118 -30.66 -10.17 7.74
C PRO A 118 -31.30 -11.54 7.85
N ASP A 119 -32.62 -11.61 7.65
CA ASP A 119 -33.38 -12.85 7.68
C ASP A 119 -32.83 -13.88 6.68
N GLY A 120 -32.64 -15.12 7.14
CA GLY A 120 -32.09 -16.22 6.34
C GLY A 120 -30.57 -16.41 6.43
N TYR A 121 -29.86 -15.53 7.13
CA TYR A 121 -28.41 -15.60 7.33
C TYR A 121 -28.02 -15.65 8.81
N SER A 122 -26.91 -16.30 9.13
CA SER A 122 -26.45 -16.46 10.52
C SER A 122 -24.93 -16.63 10.67
N GLY A 123 -24.47 -16.71 11.92
CA GLY A 123 -23.05 -16.82 12.29
C GLY A 123 -22.42 -15.46 12.58
N GLU A 124 -21.19 -15.48 13.10
CA GLU A 124 -20.44 -14.29 13.55
C GLU A 124 -20.38 -13.19 12.47
N ASN A 125 -20.29 -13.62 11.21
CA ASN A 125 -20.11 -12.76 10.04
C ASN A 125 -21.26 -12.84 9.03
N CYS A 126 -22.42 -13.39 9.42
CA CYS A 126 -23.57 -13.61 8.52
C CYS A 126 -23.27 -14.47 7.28
N GLY A 127 -22.14 -15.20 7.25
CA GLY A 127 -21.71 -16.02 6.12
C GLY A 127 -22.43 -17.36 5.99
N LYS A 128 -23.21 -17.76 6.99
CA LYS A 128 -24.02 -18.98 6.90
C LYS A 128 -25.34 -18.63 6.24
N SER A 129 -25.33 -18.76 4.93
CA SER A 129 -26.48 -18.76 4.04
C SER A 129 -26.89 -20.19 3.75
N ALA A 130 -28.18 -20.45 3.60
CA ALA A 130 -28.61 -21.48 2.67
C ALA A 130 -28.39 -20.96 1.23
N GLY A 131 -27.15 -21.02 0.70
CA GLY A 131 -26.85 -20.63 -0.69
C GLY A 131 -25.59 -19.74 -0.86
N ASN A 132 -24.71 -20.19 -1.75
CA ASN A 132 -23.32 -19.80 -2.04
C ASN A 132 -23.15 -18.45 -2.80
N ASP A 133 -22.17 -17.57 -2.45
CA ASP A 133 -21.38 -16.79 -3.46
C ASP A 133 -20.12 -16.02 -2.92
N VAL A 134 -19.26 -15.61 -3.86
CA VAL A 134 -17.85 -15.10 -3.86
C VAL A 134 -17.72 -13.55 -3.77
N CYS A 135 -16.54 -12.99 -3.40
CA CYS A 135 -16.29 -11.54 -3.17
C CYS A 135 -15.61 -10.75 -4.34
N GLN A 136 -15.81 -9.43 -4.38
CA GLN A 136 -15.64 -8.49 -5.52
C GLN A 136 -14.39 -7.55 -5.38
N LYS A 137 -13.67 -7.26 -6.48
CA LYS A 137 -12.39 -6.50 -6.49
C LYS A 137 -12.49 -5.28 -7.44
N THR A 138 -12.60 -4.04 -6.90
CA THR A 138 -12.97 -2.83 -7.70
C THR A 138 -12.20 -1.53 -7.38
N ALA A 139 -11.07 -1.57 -6.66
CA ALA A 139 -10.32 -0.35 -6.31
C ALA A 139 -9.45 0.13 -7.49
N ILE A 140 -9.66 1.39 -7.93
CA ILE A 140 -8.85 2.09 -8.94
C ILE A 140 -7.82 2.98 -8.22
N THR A 141 -6.53 2.92 -8.62
CA THR A 141 -5.44 3.70 -8.01
C THR A 141 -4.40 4.11 -9.07
N ASP A 142 -3.74 5.25 -8.87
CA ASP A 142 -2.55 5.65 -9.64
C ASP A 142 -1.31 5.28 -8.82
N LEU A 143 -0.54 4.27 -9.27
CA LEU A 143 0.66 3.79 -8.59
C LEU A 143 1.92 4.31 -9.28
N VAL A 144 2.76 5.02 -8.52
CA VAL A 144 4.02 5.62 -9.02
C VAL A 144 5.20 5.00 -8.28
N PHE A 145 6.24 4.62 -9.01
CA PHE A 145 7.50 4.15 -8.44
C PHE A 145 8.61 5.19 -8.64
N VAL A 146 9.33 5.50 -7.57
CA VAL A 146 10.56 6.29 -7.59
C VAL A 146 11.69 5.38 -7.15
N LEU A 147 12.56 5.01 -8.10
CA LEU A 147 13.59 3.99 -7.89
C LEU A 147 14.97 4.64 -7.85
N ASP A 148 15.75 4.31 -6.82
CA ASP A 148 17.16 4.65 -6.74
C ASP A 148 17.98 3.82 -7.74
N ALA A 149 18.72 4.51 -8.60
CA ALA A 149 19.59 3.93 -9.62
C ALA A 149 21.07 4.33 -9.43
N SER A 150 21.43 4.76 -8.22
CA SER A 150 22.78 5.20 -7.89
C SER A 150 23.81 4.05 -7.92
N GLY A 151 25.09 4.42 -7.91
CA GLY A 151 26.20 3.45 -7.99
C GLY A 151 26.28 2.46 -6.82
N SER A 152 25.73 2.80 -5.64
CA SER A 152 25.68 1.91 -4.46
C SER A 152 24.77 0.70 -4.67
N VAL A 153 23.67 0.89 -5.40
CA VAL A 153 22.72 -0.16 -5.75
C VAL A 153 23.44 -1.24 -6.57
N LYS A 154 24.29 -0.87 -7.52
CA LYS A 154 24.92 -1.77 -8.51
C LYS A 154 23.89 -2.42 -9.44
N ARG A 155 24.31 -2.77 -10.66
CA ARG A 155 23.43 -3.28 -11.71
C ARG A 155 22.61 -4.52 -11.30
N TYR A 156 23.24 -5.50 -10.64
CA TYR A 156 22.56 -6.75 -10.30
C TYR A 156 21.44 -6.55 -9.25
N ASN A 157 21.61 -5.63 -8.28
CA ASN A 157 20.53 -5.34 -7.34
C ASN A 157 19.43 -4.49 -8.00
N PHE A 158 19.79 -3.62 -8.95
CA PHE A 158 18.79 -2.85 -9.70
C PHE A 158 17.88 -3.76 -10.55
N GLU A 159 18.40 -4.87 -11.09
CA GLU A 159 17.55 -5.88 -11.74
C GLU A 159 16.56 -6.51 -10.74
N LEU A 160 16.97 -6.78 -9.49
CA LEU A 160 16.03 -7.26 -8.45
C LEU A 160 14.95 -6.23 -8.11
N VAL A 161 15.27 -4.93 -8.16
CA VAL A 161 14.27 -3.86 -7.99
C VAL A 161 13.28 -3.82 -9.16
N LYS A 162 13.75 -4.07 -10.40
CA LYS A 162 12.85 -4.18 -11.56
C LYS A 162 11.95 -5.41 -11.46
N ASP A 163 12.49 -6.57 -11.07
CA ASP A 163 11.71 -7.79 -10.87
C ASP A 163 10.63 -7.58 -9.80
N PHE A 164 10.98 -6.88 -8.71
CA PHE A 164 10.03 -6.45 -7.69
C PHE A 164 8.90 -5.59 -8.27
N VAL A 165 9.23 -4.57 -9.08
CA VAL A 165 8.21 -3.73 -9.72
C VAL A 165 7.34 -4.54 -10.69
N ALA A 166 7.94 -5.42 -11.51
CA ALA A 166 7.21 -6.28 -12.42
C ALA A 166 6.21 -7.19 -11.67
N ASN A 167 6.64 -7.82 -10.57
CA ASN A 167 5.79 -8.66 -9.73
C ASN A 167 4.59 -7.88 -9.17
N ILE A 168 4.75 -6.60 -8.86
CA ILE A 168 3.64 -5.76 -8.42
C ILE A 168 2.71 -5.44 -9.58
N VAL A 169 3.26 -4.96 -10.68
CA VAL A 169 2.51 -4.53 -11.88
C VAL A 169 1.66 -5.68 -12.44
N ASP A 170 2.18 -6.90 -12.46
CA ASP A 170 1.47 -8.10 -12.96
C ASP A 170 0.20 -8.45 -12.18
N ARG A 171 0.00 -7.88 -10.98
CA ARG A 171 -1.21 -8.12 -10.17
C ARG A 171 -2.26 -7.02 -10.29
N PHE A 172 -1.98 -5.97 -11.08
CA PHE A 172 -2.92 -4.90 -11.39
C PHE A 172 -3.43 -5.01 -12.82
N THR A 173 -4.70 -4.69 -13.02
CA THR A 173 -5.21 -4.40 -14.36
C THR A 173 -4.78 -3.00 -14.75
N ILE A 174 -3.94 -2.87 -15.79
CA ILE A 174 -3.43 -1.59 -16.29
C ILE A 174 -4.35 -1.10 -17.41
N GLY A 175 -4.75 0.17 -17.36
CA GLY A 175 -5.63 0.80 -18.35
C GLY A 175 -5.56 2.32 -18.31
#